data_AF-A0A3B0TF76-F1
#
_entry.id   AF-A0A3B0TF76-F1
#
_cell.length_a   1.000
_cell.length_b   1.000
_cell.length_c   1.000
_cell.angle_alpha   90.00
_cell.angle_beta   90.00
_cell.angle_gamma   90.00
#
_symmetry.space_group_name_H-M   'P 1'
#
loop_
_entity.id
_entity.type
_entity.pdbx_description
1 polymer ?
#
loop_
_entity_poly.entity_id
_entity_poly.type
_entity_poly.pdbx_seq_one_letter_code
_entity_poly.pdbx_strand_id
1 'polypeptide(L)'
;MRILRNYIIKEIFLPFVLAISVLTSIFLLGSLVNLANLVINKGVSITTMGQVFFLFVPVLVGYTLPIACLVAVIIAFSRFSSDNEILALQACGIHLSRILFPLFVIGVIASLFSLILTASIIPK
;
A
#
# COMPACT_ATOMS: atom_id res chain seq x y z
N MET A 1 18.46 -17.51 10.14
CA MET A 1 18.16 -16.27 9.35
C MET A 1 16.82 -16.30 8.60
N ARG A 2 16.32 -17.47 8.16
CA ARG A 2 14.97 -17.55 7.55
C ARG A 2 13.85 -17.08 8.50
N ILE A 3 13.98 -17.36 9.79
CA ILE A 3 13.01 -16.99 10.83
C ILE A 3 12.87 -15.46 10.93
N LEU A 4 13.98 -14.74 11.11
CA LEU A 4 13.98 -13.27 11.18
C LEU A 4 13.40 -12.63 9.90
N ARG A 5 13.78 -13.14 8.73
CA ARG A 5 13.23 -12.64 7.46
C ARG A 5 11.72 -12.86 7.37
N ASN A 6 11.24 -14.06 7.67
CA ASN A 6 9.80 -14.36 7.64
C ASN A 6 9.02 -13.54 8.67
N TYR A 7 9.62 -13.29 9.83
CA TYR A 7 9.05 -12.42 10.85
C TYR A 7 8.89 -10.99 10.33
N ILE A 8 9.97 -10.39 9.80
CA ILE A 8 9.93 -9.03 9.24
C ILE A 8 8.88 -8.92 8.12
N ILE A 9 8.82 -9.90 7.21
CA ILE A 9 7.83 -9.91 6.13
C ILE A 9 6.40 -9.95 6.71
N LYS A 10 6.15 -10.80 7.72
CA LYS A 10 4.83 -10.90 8.36
C LYS A 10 4.45 -9.59 9.07
N GLU A 11 5.42 -8.94 9.71
CA GLU A 11 5.22 -7.69 10.44
C GLU A 11 4.91 -6.51 9.53
N ILE A 12 5.37 -6.53 8.29
CA ILE A 12 5.09 -5.50 7.28
C ILE A 12 3.80 -5.82 6.53
N PHE A 13 3.55 -7.09 6.23
CA PHE A 13 2.41 -7.51 5.40
C PHE A 13 1.07 -7.09 6.02
N LEU A 14 0.90 -7.27 7.33
CA LEU A 14 -0.35 -6.94 8.00
C LEU A 14 -0.63 -5.41 8.01
N PRO A 15 0.31 -4.53 8.43
CA PRO A 15 0.16 -3.08 8.27
C PRO A 15 -0.02 -2.63 6.82
N PHE A 16 0.62 -3.29 5.85
CA PHE A 16 0.47 -2.96 4.43
C PHE A 16 -0.95 -3.20 3.93
N VAL A 17 -1.53 -4.38 4.21
CA VAL A 17 -2.91 -4.71 3.82
C VAL A 17 -3.91 -3.81 4.51
N LEU A 18 -3.68 -3.46 5.78
CA LEU A 18 -4.54 -2.51 6.49
C LEU A 18 -4.42 -1.10 5.92
N ALA A 19 -3.20 -0.62 5.68
CA ALA A 19 -2.96 0.72 5.14
C ALA A 19 -3.55 0.87 3.74
N ILE A 20 -3.36 -0.12 2.85
CA ILE A 20 -3.94 -0.06 1.51
C ILE A 20 -5.47 -0.07 1.58
N SER A 21 -6.07 -0.94 2.39
CA SER A 21 -7.53 -1.02 2.53
C SER A 21 -8.14 0.29 3.08
N VAL A 22 -7.49 0.90 4.08
CA VAL A 22 -7.96 2.16 4.66
C VAL A 22 -7.79 3.31 3.67
N LEU A 23 -6.61 3.43 3.05
CA LEU A 23 -6.34 4.50 2.08
C LEU A 23 -7.23 4.40 0.85
N THR A 24 -7.43 3.20 0.30
CA THR A 24 -8.35 3.01 -0.83
C THR A 24 -9.77 3.39 -0.44
N SER A 25 -10.22 3.05 0.77
CA SER A 25 -11.57 3.41 1.24
C SER A 25 -11.74 4.91 1.36
N ILE A 26 -10.75 5.63 1.91
CA ILE A 26 -10.77 7.09 2.02
C ILE A 26 -10.82 7.74 0.63
N PHE A 27 -9.99 7.28 -0.30
CA PHE A 27 -9.97 7.80 -1.68
C PHE A 27 -11.27 7.49 -2.44
N LEU A 28 -11.87 6.33 -2.21
CA LEU A 28 -13.16 5.96 -2.78
C LEU A 28 -14.26 6.89 -2.28
N LEU A 29 -14.33 7.17 -0.98
CA LEU A 29 -15.30 8.13 -0.42
C LEU A 29 -15.16 9.53 -1.04
N GLY A 30 -13.92 10.02 -1.20
CA GLY A 30 -13.67 11.29 -1.87
C GLY A 30 -14.09 11.27 -3.36
N SER A 31 -13.84 10.15 -4.04
CA SER A 31 -14.19 9.99 -5.47
C SER A 31 -15.68 9.83 -5.71
N LEU A 32 -16.44 9.27 -4.76
CA LEU A 32 -17.89 9.16 -4.83
C LEU A 32 -18.57 10.53 -4.93
N VAL A 33 -18.05 11.54 -4.24
CA VAL A 33 -18.56 12.92 -4.34
C VAL A 33 -18.38 13.46 -5.76
N ASN A 34 -17.20 13.23 -6.36
CA ASN A 34 -16.93 13.62 -7.74
C ASN A 34 -17.79 12.86 -8.76
N LEU A 35 -17.97 11.55 -8.58
CA LEU A 35 -18.85 10.75 -9.43
C LEU A 35 -20.33 11.20 -9.31
N ALA A 36 -20.81 11.48 -8.10
CA ALA A 36 -22.17 11.96 -7.87
C ALA A 36 -22.43 13.30 -8.57
N ASN A 37 -21.48 14.24 -8.49
CA ASN A 37 -21.55 15.50 -9.23
C ASN A 37 -21.61 15.30 -10.74
N LEU A 38 -20.91 14.28 -11.26
CA LEU A 38 -20.90 13.94 -12.68
C LEU A 38 -22.24 13.38 -13.15
N VAL A 39 -22.91 12.59 -12.31
CA VAL A 39 -24.26 12.06 -12.58
C VAL A 39 -25.31 13.16 -12.53
N ILE A 40 -25.27 14.01 -11.50
CA ILE A 40 -26.25 15.10 -11.30
C ILE A 40 -26.14 16.14 -12.43
N ASN A 41 -24.92 16.50 -12.86
CA ASN A 41 -24.72 17.53 -13.89
C ASN A 41 -24.76 17.00 -15.33
N LYS A 42 -24.42 15.72 -15.58
CA LYS A 42 -24.38 15.15 -16.95
C LYS A 42 -25.47 14.13 -17.27
N GLY A 43 -26.38 13.82 -16.33
CA GLY A 43 -27.54 12.94 -16.58
C GLY A 43 -27.18 11.49 -16.90
N VAL A 44 -26.04 11.00 -16.39
CA VAL A 44 -25.51 9.66 -16.69
C VAL A 44 -26.34 8.58 -15.98
N SER A 45 -26.68 7.49 -16.68
CA SER A 45 -27.40 6.35 -16.10
C SER A 45 -26.62 5.67 -14.96
N ILE A 46 -27.35 5.25 -13.90
CA ILE A 46 -26.79 4.54 -12.72
C ILE A 46 -25.96 3.30 -13.11
N THR A 47 -26.35 2.59 -14.17
CA THR A 47 -25.61 1.44 -14.70
C THR A 47 -24.21 1.82 -15.18
N THR A 48 -24.09 2.93 -15.90
CA THR A 48 -22.81 3.47 -16.38
C THR A 48 -21.97 3.99 -15.22
N MET A 49 -22.60 4.57 -14.20
CA MET A 49 -21.90 5.00 -12.97
C MET A 49 -21.23 3.82 -12.26
N GLY A 50 -21.93 2.68 -12.13
CA GLY A 50 -21.36 1.48 -11.52
C GLY A 50 -20.15 0.93 -12.29
N GLN A 51 -20.19 0.96 -13.63
CA GLN A 51 -19.07 0.58 -14.47
C GLN A 51 -17.86 1.51 -14.30
N VAL A 52 -18.10 2.82 -14.30
CA VAL A 52 -17.05 3.83 -14.07
C VAL A 52 -16.43 3.66 -12.68
N PHE A 53 -17.25 3.41 -11.65
CA PHE A 53 -16.76 3.17 -10.30
C PHE A 53 -15.81 1.96 -10.23
N PHE A 54 -16.17 0.84 -10.86
CA PHE A 54 -15.32 -0.35 -10.91
C PHE A 54 -14.01 -0.11 -11.67
N LEU A 55 -14.03 0.67 -12.75
CA LEU A 55 -12.83 1.08 -13.48
C LEU A 55 -11.95 2.06 -12.68
N PHE A 56 -12.54 2.82 -11.76
CA PHE A 56 -11.82 3.78 -10.93
C PHE A 56 -11.06 3.12 -9.78
N VAL A 57 -11.55 1.99 -9.25
CA VAL A 57 -10.92 1.28 -8.12
C VAL A 57 -9.44 0.93 -8.40
N PRO A 58 -9.06 0.30 -9.53
CA PRO A 58 -7.66 -0.01 -9.84
C PRO A 58 -6.76 1.23 -9.92
N VAL A 59 -7.30 2.34 -10.43
CA VAL A 59 -6.58 3.61 -10.54
C VAL A 59 -6.28 4.16 -9.15
N LEU A 60 -7.26 4.15 -8.24
CA LEU A 60 -7.08 4.56 -6.85
C LEU A 60 -6.11 3.64 -6.09
N VAL A 61 -6.16 2.34 -6.34
CA VAL A 61 -5.19 1.38 -5.80
C VAL A 61 -3.78 1.73 -6.27
N GLY A 62 -3.60 2.09 -7.56
CA GLY A 62 -2.31 2.52 -8.10
C GLY A 62 -1.69 3.71 -7.34
N TYR A 63 -2.51 4.70 -6.96
CA TYR A 63 -2.05 5.86 -6.18
C TYR A 63 -1.81 5.55 -4.71
N THR A 64 -2.66 4.72 -4.11
CA THR A 64 -2.60 4.43 -2.66
C THR A 64 -1.52 3.41 -2.31
N LEU A 65 -1.06 2.59 -3.26
CA LEU A 65 -0.05 1.55 -3.04
C LEU A 65 1.31 2.08 -2.54
N PRO A 66 1.95 3.09 -3.15
CA PRO A 66 3.21 3.64 -2.61
C PRO A 66 3.03 4.27 -1.23
N ILE A 67 1.89 4.91 -0.99
CA ILE A 67 1.56 5.52 0.31
C ILE A 67 1.36 4.44 1.38
N ALA A 68 0.62 3.38 1.05
CA ALA A 68 0.41 2.23 1.94
C ALA A 68 1.73 1.52 2.27
N CYS A 69 2.63 1.39 1.29
CA CYS A 69 3.97 0.84 1.51
C CYS A 69 4.77 1.68 2.51
N LEU A 70 4.75 3.01 2.36
CA LEU A 70 5.42 3.92 3.29
C LEU A 70 4.87 3.77 4.72
N VAL A 71 3.54 3.79 4.86
CA VAL A 71 2.85 3.65 6.15
C VAL A 71 3.20 2.31 6.82
N ALA A 72 3.18 1.21 6.05
CA ALA A 72 3.50 -0.11 6.57
C ALA A 72 4.94 -0.20 7.11
N VAL A 73 5.90 0.37 6.38
CA VAL A 73 7.30 0.41 6.79
C VAL A 73 7.47 1.22 8.07
N ILE A 74 6.84 2.39 8.17
CA ILE A 74 6.90 3.24 9.37
C ILE A 74 6.33 2.50 10.58
N ILE A 75 5.17 1.84 10.43
CA ILE A 75 4.53 1.09 11.53
C ILE A 75 5.42 -0.08 11.97
N ALA A 76 5.96 -0.85 11.02
CA ALA A 76 6.84 -1.98 11.33
C ALA A 76 8.12 -1.52 12.07
N PHE A 77 8.78 -0.47 11.58
CA PHE A 77 9.96 0.10 12.23
C PHE A 77 9.65 0.71 13.60
N SER A 78 8.49 1.36 13.74
CA SER A 78 8.02 1.89 15.02
C SER A 78 7.88 0.78 16.05
N ARG A 79 7.33 -0.38 15.68
CA ARG A 79 7.23 -1.54 16.57
C ARG A 79 8.58 -2.14 16.90
N PHE A 80 9.44 -2.39 15.91
CA PHE A 80 10.80 -2.90 16.16
C PHE A 80 11.63 -1.99 17.07
N SER A 81 11.42 -0.66 16.97
CA SER A 81 12.06 0.31 17.85
C SER A 81 11.43 0.34 19.25
N SER A 82 10.10 0.26 19.35
CA SER A 82 9.38 0.26 20.63
C SER A 82 9.69 -0.98 21.47
N ASP A 83 9.79 -2.13 20.81
CA ASP A 83 10.08 -3.42 21.45
C ASP A 83 11.59 -3.63 21.67
N ASN A 84 12.42 -2.62 21.39
CA ASN A 84 13.89 -2.68 21.45
C ASN A 84 14.51 -3.83 20.64
N GLU A 85 13.79 -4.43 19.69
CA GLU A 85 14.28 -5.54 18.86
C GLU A 85 15.48 -5.12 18.01
N ILE A 86 15.49 -3.87 17.53
CA ILE A 86 16.62 -3.31 16.77
C ILE A 86 17.89 -3.26 17.63
N LEU A 87 17.77 -2.93 18.91
CA LEU A 87 18.90 -2.90 19.85
C LEU A 87 19.36 -4.32 20.22
N ALA A 88 18.42 -5.23 20.47
CA ALA A 88 18.72 -6.63 20.78
C ALA A 88 19.46 -7.33 19.62
N LEU A 89 19.04 -7.09 18.37
CA LEU A 89 19.71 -7.62 17.19
C LEU A 89 21.13 -7.05 17.03
N GLN A 90 21.31 -5.74 17.28
CA GLN A 90 22.64 -5.11 17.26
C GLN A 90 23.57 -5.66 18.35
N ALA A 91 23.06 -5.92 19.56
CA ALA A 91 23.81 -6.53 20.65
C ALA A 91 24.30 -7.95 20.30
N CYS A 92 23.54 -8.67 19.44
CA CYS A 92 23.95 -9.98 18.90
C CYS A 92 24.91 -9.88 17.69
N GLY A 93 25.41 -8.68 17.36
CA GLY A 93 26.30 -8.44 16.22
C GLY A 93 25.61 -8.46 14.85
N ILE A 94 24.27 -8.36 14.81
CA ILE A 94 23.53 -8.32 13.54
C ILE A 94 23.42 -6.87 13.07
N HIS A 95 24.07 -6.56 11.95
CA HIS A 95 23.98 -5.24 11.33
C HIS A 95 22.56 -4.89 10.85
N LEU A 96 22.16 -3.63 11.05
CA LEU A 96 20.89 -3.06 10.63
C LEU A 96 20.61 -3.23 9.11
N SER A 97 21.65 -3.25 8.29
CA SER A 97 21.56 -3.49 6.85
C SER A 97 20.85 -4.80 6.48
N ARG A 98 20.94 -5.83 7.35
CA ARG A 98 20.23 -7.10 7.13
C ARG A 98 18.72 -7.00 7.36
N ILE A 99 18.28 -6.07 8.18
CA ILE A 99 16.85 -5.78 8.42
C ILE A 99 16.31 -4.92 7.25
N LEU A 100 17.13 -4.00 6.74
CA LEU A 100 16.79 -3.14 5.60
C LEU A 100 16.65 -3.91 4.27
N PHE A 101 17.45 -4.95 4.04
CA PHE A 101 17.41 -5.72 2.80
C PHE A 101 16.03 -6.32 2.46
N PRO A 102 15.33 -7.07 3.34
CA PRO A 102 13.99 -7.59 3.04
C PRO A 102 12.98 -6.46 2.79
N LEU A 103 13.10 -5.32 3.48
CA LEU A 103 12.26 -4.15 3.20
C LEU A 103 12.49 -3.60 1.79
N PHE A 104 13.76 -3.47 1.39
CA PHE A 104 14.10 -2.98 0.06
C PHE A 104 13.51 -3.88 -1.02
N VAL A 105 13.58 -5.21 -0.85
CA VAL A 105 12.96 -6.17 -1.77
C VAL A 105 11.44 -5.99 -1.84
N ILE A 106 10.76 -5.81 -0.70
CA ILE A 106 9.31 -5.54 -0.66
C ILE A 106 8.99 -4.23 -1.38
N GLY A 107 9.78 -3.18 -1.17
CA GLY A 107 9.61 -1.88 -1.83
C GLY A 107 9.77 -1.97 -3.35
N VAL A 108 10.75 -2.73 -3.83
CA VAL A 108 10.95 -2.99 -5.26
C VAL A 108 9.76 -3.76 -5.84
N ILE A 109 9.27 -4.79 -5.14
CA ILE A 109 8.08 -5.55 -5.58
C ILE A 109 6.84 -4.65 -5.64
N ALA A 110 6.61 -3.83 -4.61
CA ALA A 110 5.50 -2.89 -4.57
C ALA A 110 5.61 -1.83 -5.70
N SER A 111 6.82 -1.33 -5.98
CA SER A 111 7.08 -0.40 -7.07
C SER A 111 6.82 -1.03 -8.44
N LEU A 112 7.30 -2.25 -8.69
CA LEU A 112 7.03 -2.98 -9.92
C LEU A 112 5.54 -3.23 -10.11
N PHE A 113 4.84 -3.62 -9.05
CA PHE A 113 3.40 -3.85 -9.09
C PHE A 113 2.61 -2.57 -9.38
N SER A 114 3.00 -1.45 -8.74
CA SER A 114 2.45 -0.12 -9.06
C SER A 114 2.70 0.25 -10.52
N LEU A 115 3.91 0.02 -11.03
CA LEU A 115 4.26 0.31 -12.43
C LEU A 115 3.42 -0.53 -13.40
N ILE A 116 3.19 -1.81 -13.11
CA ILE A 116 2.33 -2.68 -13.93
C ILE A 116 0.88 -2.21 -13.91
N LEU A 117 0.34 -1.83 -12.74
CA LEU A 117 -1.02 -1.30 -12.62
C LEU A 117 -1.18 -0.01 -13.43
N THR A 118 -0.24 0.93 -13.29
CA THR A 118 -0.24 2.18 -14.03
C THR A 118 -0.07 1.95 -15.54
N ALA A 119 0.86 1.08 -15.95
CA ALA A 119 1.17 0.84 -17.37
C ALA A 119 0.12 0.01 -18.10
N SER A 120 -0.59 -0.90 -17.42
CA SER A 120 -1.58 -1.79 -18.04
C SER A 120 -3.01 -1.26 -17.98
N ILE A 121 -3.35 -0.48 -16.94
CA ILE A 121 -4.75 -0.07 -16.66
C ILE A 121 -5.00 1.41 -16.95
N ILE A 122 -3.95 2.22 -17.16
CA ILE A 122 -4.09 3.58 -17.68
C ILE A 122 -3.66 3.59 -19.15
N PRO A 123 -4.48 3.12 -20.10
CA PRO A 123 -4.37 3.61 -21.46
C PRO A 123 -4.82 5.08 -21.47
N LYS A 124 -4.20 5.87 -22.35
CA LYS A 124 -4.52 7.27 -22.63
C LYS A 124 -6.02 7.50 -22.88
#